data_AF-A0A060ZI18-F1
#
_entry.id   AF-A0A060ZI18-F1
#
_cell.length_a   1.000
_cell.length_b   1.000
_cell.length_c   1.000
_cell.angle_alpha   90.00
_cell.angle_beta   90.00
_cell.angle_gamma   90.00
#
_symmetry.space_group_name_H-M   'P 1'
#
loop_
_entity.id
_entity.type
_entity.pdbx_description
1 polymer ?
#
loop_
_entity_poly.entity_id
_entity_poly.type
_entity_poly.pdbx_seq_one_letter_code
_entity_poly.pdbx_strand_id
1 'polypeptide(L)'
;MCQVDEEYNGQLEHRVTPRVSKKCVKCKENTAVLIIRAGDAFCRGCFKEYFIHKFRAMLGKNRVIFPGEKVLLAVSGGPASSSMLSQVQEGLSRDAPKKLRFVPGIIYIDGNVHDDHHCSLAQCFFLHL
;
A
#
# COMPACT_ATOMS: atom_id res chain seq x y z
N MET A 1 -19.93 25.50 -9.73
CA MET A 1 -20.96 25.15 -8.73
C MET A 1 -21.26 23.68 -8.92
N CYS A 2 -20.51 22.80 -8.26
CA CYS A 2 -20.73 21.36 -8.34
C CYS A 2 -21.40 20.96 -7.03
N GLN A 3 -22.71 20.72 -7.09
CA GLN A 3 -23.47 20.10 -6.00
C GLN A 3 -22.98 18.66 -5.85
N VAL A 4 -22.58 18.31 -4.63
CA VAL A 4 -22.33 16.94 -4.20
C VAL A 4 -23.45 16.64 -3.21
N ASP A 5 -24.39 15.81 -3.62
CA ASP A 5 -25.38 15.25 -2.71
C ASP A 5 -24.68 14.15 -1.89
N GLU A 6 -24.36 14.50 -0.64
CA GLU A 6 -23.93 13.54 0.37
C GLU A 6 -25.15 12.84 0.97
N GLU A 7 -25.27 11.54 0.72
CA GLU A 7 -26.09 10.65 1.54
C GLU A 7 -25.20 9.47 1.97
N TYR A 8 -24.44 9.69 3.04
CA TYR A 8 -23.62 8.67 3.70
C TYR A 8 -24.54 7.78 4.56
N ASN A 9 -25.15 6.78 3.94
CA ASN A 9 -25.90 5.76 4.67
C ASN A 9 -24.92 4.67 5.17
N GLY A 10 -24.69 4.67 6.48
CA GLY A 10 -23.80 3.72 7.15
C GLY A 10 -24.33 2.30 7.12
N GLN A 11 -23.68 1.44 6.34
CA GLN A 11 -23.67 -0.01 6.56
C GLN A 11 -22.24 -0.52 6.42
N LEU A 12 -21.61 -0.78 7.57
CA LEU A 12 -20.48 -1.70 7.65
C LEU A 12 -21.00 -3.10 7.32
N GLU A 13 -21.18 -3.38 6.03
CA GLU A 13 -21.44 -4.74 5.58
C GLU A 13 -20.25 -5.60 6.00
N HIS A 14 -20.53 -6.52 6.91
CA HIS A 14 -19.65 -7.62 7.26
C HIS A 14 -19.41 -8.42 5.97
N ARG A 15 -18.37 -8.06 5.21
CA ARG A 15 -17.92 -8.78 4.02
C ARG A 15 -17.76 -10.24 4.42
N VAL A 16 -18.68 -11.07 3.96
CA VAL A 16 -18.54 -12.52 4.01
C VAL A 16 -17.26 -12.84 3.28
N THR A 17 -16.17 -13.08 4.01
CA THR A 17 -14.95 -13.61 3.42
C THR A 17 -15.35 -14.93 2.77
N PRO A 18 -15.15 -15.11 1.45
CA PRO A 18 -15.33 -16.41 0.82
C PRO A 18 -14.53 -17.40 1.66
N ARG A 19 -15.17 -18.43 2.21
CA ARG A 19 -14.45 -19.51 2.88
C ARG A 19 -13.64 -20.22 1.79
N VAL A 20 -12.42 -19.73 1.53
CA VAL A 20 -11.52 -20.34 0.56
C VAL A 20 -10.98 -21.61 1.22
N SER A 21 -11.77 -22.69 1.20
CA SER A 21 -11.39 -24.01 1.71
C SER A 21 -10.36 -24.73 0.82
N LYS A 22 -9.60 -23.97 0.01
CA LYS A 22 -8.57 -24.47 -0.90
C LYS A 22 -7.19 -24.23 -0.28
N LYS A 23 -6.26 -25.16 -0.50
CA LYS A 23 -4.84 -24.97 -0.12
C LYS A 23 -4.21 -23.88 -0.99
N CYS A 24 -3.20 -23.21 -0.45
CA CYS A 24 -2.42 -22.22 -1.20
C CYS A 24 -1.76 -22.85 -2.44
N VAL A 25 -1.89 -22.22 -3.60
CA VAL A 25 -1.31 -22.72 -4.86
C VAL A 25 0.22 -22.71 -4.86
N LYS A 26 0.85 -21.81 -4.09
CA LYS A 26 2.31 -21.65 -4.04
C LYS A 26 2.97 -22.69 -3.13
N CYS A 27 2.61 -22.72 -1.86
CA CYS A 27 3.23 -23.66 -0.89
C CYS A 27 2.52 -25.01 -0.79
N LYS A 28 1.26 -25.14 -1.26
CA LYS A 28 0.45 -26.37 -1.19
C LYS A 28 0.20 -26.92 0.22
N GLU A 29 0.55 -26.17 1.26
CA GLU A 29 0.43 -26.56 2.66
C GLU A 29 -0.62 -25.70 3.37
N ASN A 30 -0.37 -24.40 3.45
CA ASN A 30 -1.20 -23.46 4.21
C ASN A 30 -2.57 -23.22 3.57
N THR A 31 -3.57 -22.96 4.40
CA THR A 31 -4.92 -22.58 3.97
C THR A 31 -4.88 -21.26 3.20
N ALA A 32 -5.53 -21.22 2.03
CA ALA A 32 -5.66 -19.98 1.29
C ALA A 32 -6.66 -19.04 1.99
N VAL A 33 -6.35 -17.75 1.95
CA VAL A 33 -7.17 -16.70 2.59
C VAL A 33 -7.69 -15.68 1.58
N LEU A 34 -7.15 -15.69 0.36
CA LEU A 34 -7.52 -14.76 -0.71
C LEU A 34 -7.30 -15.40 -2.09
N ILE A 35 -8.00 -14.86 -3.08
CA ILE A 35 -7.90 -15.25 -4.49
C ILE A 35 -7.55 -13.99 -5.27
N ILE A 36 -6.41 -13.99 -5.97
CA ILE A 36 -5.94 -12.82 -6.75
C ILE A 36 -6.54 -12.82 -8.16
N ARG A 37 -6.63 -14.01 -8.76
CA ARG A 37 -7.22 -14.30 -10.08
C ARG A 37 -7.98 -15.63 -9.98
N ALA A 38 -8.91 -15.90 -10.89
CA ALA A 38 -9.62 -17.18 -10.90
C ALA A 38 -8.61 -18.35 -10.91
N GLY A 39 -8.64 -19.19 -9.86
CA GLY A 39 -7.71 -20.32 -9.68
C GLY A 39 -6.47 -20.02 -8.82
N ASP A 40 -6.12 -18.76 -8.61
CA ASP A 40 -4.92 -18.32 -7.90
C ASP A 40 -5.22 -18.02 -6.42
N ALA A 41 -5.38 -19.08 -5.62
CA ALA A 41 -5.66 -18.99 -4.18
C ALA A 41 -4.36 -18.98 -3.33
N PHE A 42 -4.16 -17.95 -2.50
CA PHE A 42 -2.92 -17.76 -1.73
C PHE A 42 -3.16 -17.74 -0.22
N CYS A 43 -2.23 -18.32 0.55
CA CYS A 43 -2.13 -18.03 1.99
C CYS A 43 -1.52 -16.63 2.22
N ARG A 44 -1.61 -16.12 3.45
CA ARG A 44 -1.10 -14.78 3.81
C ARG A 44 0.37 -14.58 3.44
N GLY A 45 1.24 -15.53 3.81
CA GLY A 45 2.68 -15.44 3.57
C GLY A 45 3.04 -15.41 2.09
N CYS A 46 2.53 -16.40 1.34
CA CYS A 46 2.80 -16.47 -0.10
C CYS A 46 2.23 -15.26 -0.87
N PHE A 47 1.09 -14.71 -0.43
CA PHE A 47 0.57 -13.46 -0.99
C PHE A 47 1.47 -12.26 -0.69
N LYS A 48 1.94 -12.10 0.57
CA LYS A 48 2.84 -11.00 0.95
C LYS A 48 4.09 -10.98 0.06
N GLU A 49 4.73 -12.14 -0.11
CA GLU A 49 5.88 -12.28 -1.01
C GLU A 49 5.53 -11.93 -2.45
N TYR A 50 4.43 -12.48 -2.98
CA TYR A 50 3.95 -12.17 -4.32
C TYR A 50 3.75 -10.66 -4.52
N PHE A 51 3.15 -10.00 -3.54
CA PHE A 51 2.84 -8.58 -3.59
C PHE A 51 4.11 -7.73 -3.60
N ILE A 52 5.09 -8.04 -2.73
CA ILE A 52 6.43 -7.42 -2.73
C ILE A 52 7.10 -7.60 -4.09
N HIS A 53 7.11 -8.83 -4.63
CA HIS A 53 7.70 -9.10 -5.94
C HIS A 53 7.03 -8.28 -7.05
N LYS A 54 5.69 -8.21 -7.06
CA LYS A 54 4.93 -7.47 -8.07
C LYS A 54 5.25 -5.98 -8.04
N PHE A 55 5.29 -5.36 -6.85
CA PHE A 55 5.65 -3.96 -6.68
C PHE A 55 7.03 -3.64 -7.28
N ARG A 56 8.03 -4.46 -6.94
CA ARG A 56 9.40 -4.28 -7.44
C ARG A 56 9.52 -4.47 -8.94
N ALA A 57 8.84 -5.48 -9.47
CA ALA A 57 8.78 -5.72 -10.92
C ALA A 57 8.14 -4.54 -11.65
N MET A 58 7.12 -3.91 -11.07
CA MET A 58 6.49 -2.72 -11.65
C MET A 58 7.46 -1.54 -11.73
N LEU A 59 8.17 -1.24 -10.64
CA LEU A 59 9.17 -0.17 -10.64
C LEU A 59 10.28 -0.39 -11.68
N GLY A 60 10.80 -1.62 -11.76
CA GLY A 60 11.85 -1.96 -12.71
C GLY A 60 11.40 -1.99 -14.17
N LYS A 61 10.17 -2.44 -14.45
CA LYS A 61 9.63 -2.54 -15.81
C LYS A 61 9.29 -1.17 -16.40
N ASN A 62 8.60 -0.34 -15.64
CA ASN A 62 8.13 0.95 -16.16
C ASN A 62 9.23 2.02 -16.13
N ARG A 63 10.33 1.79 -15.40
CA ARG A 63 11.48 2.72 -15.27
C ARG A 63 11.05 4.14 -14.86
N VAL A 64 10.04 4.23 -13.99
CA VAL A 64 9.47 5.51 -13.54
C VAL A 64 10.38 6.22 -12.53
N ILE A 65 11.24 5.47 -11.83
CA ILE A 65 12.11 5.98 -10.77
C ILE A 65 13.54 5.52 -11.05
N PHE A 66 14.47 6.48 -11.09
CA PHE A 66 15.88 6.23 -11.31
C PHE A 66 16.66 6.09 -9.99
N PRO A 67 17.78 5.35 -9.99
CA PRO A 67 18.66 5.28 -8.83
C PRO A 67 19.15 6.68 -8.41
N GLY A 68 19.11 6.98 -7.11
CA GLY A 68 19.53 8.24 -6.52
C GLY A 68 18.44 9.32 -6.46
N GLU A 69 17.29 9.11 -7.10
CA GLU A 69 16.22 10.11 -7.10
C GLU A 69 15.58 10.27 -5.73
N LYS A 70 15.20 11.51 -5.40
CA LYS A 70 14.37 11.83 -4.23
C LYS A 70 12.91 11.70 -4.64
N VAL A 71 12.20 10.76 -4.01
CA VAL A 71 10.81 10.43 -4.35
C VAL A 71 9.92 10.72 -3.16
N LEU A 72 8.94 11.60 -3.33
CA LEU A 72 7.98 11.93 -2.28
C LEU A 72 6.77 10.97 -2.35
N LEU A 73 6.54 10.22 -1.27
CA LEU A 73 5.39 9.34 -1.11
C LEU A 73 4.29 10.07 -0.32
N ALA A 74 3.19 10.35 -0.99
CA ALA A 74 1.99 10.89 -0.37
C ALA A 74 1.19 9.79 0.34
N VAL A 75 1.01 9.95 1.65
CA VAL A 75 0.24 9.03 2.49
C VAL A 75 -1.04 9.73 2.89
N SER A 76 -2.17 9.12 2.55
CA SER A 76 -3.51 9.63 2.89
C SER A 76 -4.12 9.00 4.14
N GLY A 77 -3.48 7.96 4.68
CA GLY A 77 -4.01 7.12 5.77
C GLY A 77 -4.93 5.98 5.30
N GLY A 78 -5.39 6.02 4.04
CA GLY A 78 -6.21 4.96 3.46
C GLY A 78 -5.44 3.64 3.19
N PRO A 79 -6.14 2.51 2.97
CA PRO A 79 -5.50 1.21 2.80
C PRO A 79 -4.48 1.13 1.66
N ALA A 80 -4.73 1.84 0.56
CA ALA A 80 -3.85 1.82 -0.61
C ALA A 80 -2.52 2.53 -0.34
N SER A 81 -2.55 3.74 0.23
CA SER A 81 -1.35 4.52 0.52
C SER A 81 -0.53 3.90 1.66
N SER A 82 -1.20 3.38 2.69
CA SER A 82 -0.55 2.61 3.78
C SER A 82 0.09 1.32 3.28
N SER A 83 -0.56 0.61 2.34
CA SER A 83 0.03 -0.57 1.69
C SER A 83 1.27 -0.20 0.87
N MET A 84 1.22 0.91 0.13
CA MET A 84 2.36 1.40 -0.64
C MET A 84 3.53 1.78 0.29
N LEU A 85 3.27 2.47 1.39
CA LEU A 85 4.27 2.80 2.41
C LEU A 85 4.97 1.54 2.95
N SER A 86 4.19 0.52 3.30
CA SER A 86 4.72 -0.77 3.78
C SER A 86 5.63 -1.44 2.74
N GLN A 87 5.27 -1.37 1.46
CA GLN A 87 6.07 -1.94 0.36
C GLN A 87 7.38 -1.18 0.12
N VAL A 88 7.37 0.14 0.28
CA VAL A 88 8.59 0.96 0.22
C VAL A 88 9.50 0.62 1.40
N GLN A 89 8.96 0.52 2.60
CA GLN A 89 9.71 0.15 3.80
C GLN A 89 10.39 -1.23 3.67
N GLU A 90 9.64 -2.24 3.25
CA GLU A 90 10.17 -3.58 2.98
C GLU A 90 11.25 -3.55 1.88
N GLY A 91 11.08 -2.70 0.87
CA GLY A 91 12.05 -2.56 -0.23
C GLY A 91 13.37 -1.86 0.16
N LEU A 92 13.40 -1.13 1.27
CA LEU A 92 14.58 -0.44 1.81
C LEU A 92 15.29 -1.25 2.90
N SER A 93 14.59 -2.20 3.52
CA SER A 93 15.12 -3.06 4.58
C SER A 93 16.45 -3.71 4.17
N ARG A 94 17.31 -3.94 5.18
CA ARG A 94 18.64 -4.55 4.98
C ARG A 94 18.55 -5.97 4.41
N ASP A 95 17.48 -6.67 4.74
CA ASP A 95 17.23 -8.06 4.32
C ASP A 95 16.58 -8.16 2.93
N ALA A 96 16.31 -7.03 2.27
CA ALA A 96 15.72 -7.03 0.95
C ALA A 96 16.73 -7.56 -0.10
N PRO A 97 16.37 -8.58 -0.91
CA PRO A 97 17.28 -9.21 -1.87
C PRO A 97 17.80 -8.24 -2.96
N LYS A 98 17.10 -7.13 -3.19
CA LYS A 98 17.54 -6.00 -4.01
C LYS A 98 16.99 -4.72 -3.39
N LYS A 99 17.81 -3.83 -2.86
CA LYS A 99 17.29 -2.58 -2.27
C LYS A 99 16.67 -1.67 -3.32
N LEU A 100 15.60 -0.96 -2.94
CA LEU A 100 15.16 0.21 -3.69
C LEU A 100 16.29 1.23 -3.70
N ARG A 101 16.55 1.83 -4.86
CA ARG A 101 17.71 2.72 -5.06
C ARG A 101 17.32 4.20 -5.09
N PHE A 102 16.08 4.54 -4.77
CA PHE A 102 15.64 5.91 -4.61
C PHE A 102 15.61 6.27 -3.12
N VAL A 103 15.65 7.56 -2.83
CA VAL A 103 15.57 8.11 -1.48
C VAL A 103 14.13 8.54 -1.25
N PRO A 104 13.32 7.82 -0.44
CA PRO A 104 11.96 8.24 -0.15
C PRO A 104 11.93 9.46 0.77
N GLY A 105 10.96 10.34 0.57
CA GLY A 105 10.40 11.22 1.59
C GLY A 105 8.93 10.88 1.79
N ILE A 106 8.37 11.14 2.97
CA ILE A 106 6.95 10.89 3.25
C ILE A 106 6.26 12.22 3.53
N ILE A 107 5.07 12.38 2.97
CA ILE A 107 4.18 13.50 3.29
C ILE A 107 2.80 12.98 3.66
N TYR A 108 2.29 13.45 4.79
CA TYR A 108 0.89 13.31 5.16
C TYR A 108 0.28 14.71 5.21
N ILE A 109 -0.85 14.89 4.56
CA ILE A 109 -1.60 16.14 4.57
C ILE A 109 -2.79 15.92 5.48
N ASP A 110 -2.81 16.63 6.60
CA ASP A 110 -3.97 16.65 7.46
C ASP A 110 -5.09 17.45 6.79
N GLY A 111 -6.27 16.83 6.67
CA GLY A 111 -7.46 17.41 6.04
C GLY A 111 -8.25 18.33 6.97
N ASN A 112 -7.76 18.56 8.19
CA ASN A 112 -8.38 19.48 9.15
C ASN A 112 -8.30 20.92 8.63
N VAL A 113 -9.31 21.31 7.84
CA VAL A 113 -9.59 22.71 7.48
C VAL A 113 -10.26 23.35 8.70
N HIS A 114 -9.46 23.80 9.66
CA HIS A 114 -9.96 24.78 10.61
C HIS A 114 -10.06 26.11 9.85
N ASP A 115 -11.28 26.64 9.71
CA ASP A 115 -11.54 28.02 9.30
C ASP A 115 -10.92 28.96 10.33
N ASP A 116 -9.60 29.18 10.27
CA ASP A 116 -8.88 30.25 10.98
C ASP A 116 -7.42 30.28 10.50
N HIS A 117 -7.11 31.24 9.63
CA HIS A 117 -5.84 31.96 9.37
C HIS A 117 -4.43 31.41 9.74
N HIS A 118 -4.24 30.11 9.94
CA HIS A 118 -2.92 29.53 10.20
C HIS A 118 -2.82 28.12 9.60
N CYS A 119 -2.45 28.08 8.32
CA CYS A 119 -2.12 26.85 7.61
C CYS A 119 -0.77 26.31 8.13
N SER A 120 -0.78 25.73 9.34
CA SER A 120 0.38 25.07 9.91
C SER A 120 0.20 23.56 9.87
N LEU A 121 1.27 22.90 9.42
CA LEU A 121 1.56 21.48 9.59
C LEU A 121 1.01 20.54 8.50
N ALA A 122 1.50 20.75 7.27
CA ALA A 122 1.96 19.58 6.53
C ALA A 122 3.05 18.91 7.38
N GLN A 123 2.70 17.89 8.16
CA GLN A 123 3.69 17.10 8.88
C GLN A 123 4.45 16.26 7.85
N CYS A 124 5.47 16.88 7.25
CA CYS A 124 6.55 16.18 6.59
C CYS A 124 7.33 15.41 7.66
N PHE A 125 6.82 14.24 8.04
CA PHE A 125 7.64 13.27 8.72
C PHE A 125 8.69 12.79 7.72
N PHE A 126 9.88 13.39 7.79
CA PHE A 126 11.10 12.68 7.44
C PHE A 126 11.29 11.58 8.49
N LEU A 127 10.45 10.54 8.41
CA LEU A 127 10.79 9.27 9.03
C LEU A 127 12.08 8.85 8.31
N HIS A 128 13.19 8.80 9.04
CA HIS A 128 14.36 8.08 8.58
C HIS A 128 13.96 6.61 8.46
N LEU A 129 13.52 6.21 7.27
CA LEU A 129 13.37 4.81 6.84
C LEU A 129 14.73 4.18 6.60
#